data_AF-A0A920VBM8-F1
#
_entry.id   AF-A0A920VBM8-F1
#
_cell.length_a   1.000
_cell.length_b   1.000
_cell.length_c   1.000
_cell.angle_alpha   90.00
_cell.angle_beta   90.00
_cell.angle_gamma   90.00
#
_symmetry.space_group_name_H-M   'P 1'
#
loop_
_entity.id
_entity.type
_entity.pdbx_description
1 polymer ?
#
loop_
_entity_poly.entity_id
_entity_poly.type
_entity_poly.pdbx_seq_one_letter_code
_entity_poly.pdbx_strand_id
1 'polypeptide(L)'
;MDNIRAAKEAGANMFVAGSAIFGSPITAKLSLLCAALLTPKRLPSVYQAYLFDLDGTLVDTAPDLSTALNYALQKIGHPGVNEAETRQWVGRRKGDDRKSTEARSRAYQREPLACIHQLFLDHYATHIADKSPPYPNAVKTLKRVRAGGSKLGVVTNKAIHLTRILLDQMDLEQYFDVVVGVIRCRFANRARTGSLRL
;
A
#
# COMPACT_ATOMS: atom_id res chain seq x y z
N MET A 1 -2.82 10.46 9.71
CA MET A 1 -3.80 10.95 8.73
C MET A 1 -3.73 10.07 7.51
N ASP A 2 -4.80 9.34 7.17
CA ASP A 2 -4.89 8.54 5.93
C ASP A 2 -4.59 9.39 4.69
N ASN A 3 -3.61 8.99 3.88
CA ASN A 3 -3.11 9.79 2.75
C ASN A 3 -4.22 10.01 1.71
N ILE A 4 -5.14 9.04 1.61
CA ILE A 4 -6.26 9.03 0.68
C ILE A 4 -7.36 9.99 1.15
N ARG A 5 -7.68 9.98 2.45
CA ARG A 5 -8.57 10.96 3.07
C ARG A 5 -8.03 12.38 2.92
N ALA A 6 -6.74 12.60 3.17
CA ALA A 6 -6.10 13.90 3.00
C ALA A 6 -6.19 14.39 1.55
N ALA A 7 -6.01 13.50 0.57
CA ALA A 7 -6.18 13.84 -0.84
C ALA A 7 -7.62 14.25 -1.17
N LYS A 8 -8.63 13.55 -0.64
CA LYS A 8 -10.04 13.92 -0.82
C LYS A 8 -10.38 15.28 -0.21
N GLU A 9 -9.82 15.59 0.96
CA GLU A 9 -10.05 16.86 1.67
C GLU A 9 -9.44 18.07 0.95
N ALA A 10 -8.50 17.87 0.01
CA ALA A 10 -7.88 18.93 -0.77
C ALA A 10 -8.79 19.61 -1.84
N GLY A 11 -10.03 19.14 -2.02
CA GLY A 11 -11.09 19.89 -2.71
C GLY A 11 -11.02 19.96 -4.25
N ALA A 12 -10.08 19.28 -4.90
CA ALA A 12 -10.02 19.19 -6.36
C ALA A 12 -11.11 18.26 -6.92
N ASN A 13 -11.55 18.48 -8.18
CA ASN A 13 -12.52 17.61 -8.86
C ASN A 13 -11.89 16.24 -9.20
N MET A 14 -11.93 15.33 -8.23
CA MET A 14 -11.11 14.13 -8.19
C MET A 14 -11.89 12.91 -7.69
N PHE A 15 -11.66 11.77 -8.33
CA PHE A 15 -12.10 10.48 -7.83
C PHE A 15 -10.99 9.85 -7.00
N VAL A 16 -11.35 9.22 -5.88
CA VAL A 16 -10.41 8.57 -4.99
C VAL A 16 -10.90 7.17 -4.68
N ALA A 17 -10.05 6.15 -4.82
CA ALA A 17 -10.34 4.76 -4.47
C ALA A 17 -9.34 4.25 -3.43
N GLY A 18 -9.84 3.76 -2.28
CA GLY A 18 -8.98 3.18 -1.24
C GLY A 18 -9.75 2.50 -0.10
N SER A 19 -9.02 1.70 0.67
CA SER A 19 -9.56 0.83 1.74
C SER A 19 -10.23 1.60 2.90
N ALA A 20 -9.72 2.78 3.24
CA ALA A 20 -10.18 3.57 4.38
C ALA A 20 -11.45 4.41 4.13
N ILE A 21 -11.92 4.55 2.89
CA ILE A 21 -13.01 5.49 2.55
C ILE A 21 -14.36 4.79 2.26
N PHE A 22 -14.38 3.51 1.87
CA PHE A 22 -15.55 3.01 1.12
C PHE A 22 -16.37 1.85 1.71
N GLY A 23 -16.09 1.33 2.91
CA GLY A 23 -17.04 0.50 3.68
C GLY A 23 -17.63 -0.75 3.01
N SER A 24 -17.15 -1.15 1.83
CA SER A 24 -17.61 -2.29 1.03
C SER A 24 -16.40 -2.97 0.37
N PRO A 25 -16.51 -4.23 -0.07
CA PRO A 25 -15.40 -4.93 -0.73
C PRO A 25 -14.88 -4.13 -1.94
N ILE A 26 -13.58 -3.81 -1.94
CA ILE A 26 -12.93 -2.95 -2.94
C ILE A 26 -13.06 -3.54 -4.36
N THR A 27 -13.04 -4.86 -4.47
CA THR A 27 -13.26 -5.65 -5.69
C THR A 27 -14.64 -5.42 -6.32
N ALA A 28 -15.70 -5.27 -5.53
CA ALA A 28 -17.04 -4.99 -6.05
C ALA A 28 -17.13 -3.60 -6.69
N LYS A 29 -16.41 -2.62 -6.12
CA LYS A 29 -16.43 -1.23 -6.60
C LYS A 29 -15.48 -0.97 -7.76
N LEU A 30 -14.31 -1.61 -7.83
CA LEU A 30 -13.49 -1.61 -9.05
C LEU A 30 -14.22 -2.32 -10.18
N SER A 31 -14.99 -3.36 -9.88
CA SER A 31 -15.87 -4.01 -10.87
C SER A 31 -17.01 -3.09 -11.30
N LEU A 32 -17.61 -2.30 -10.40
CA LEU A 32 -18.62 -1.28 -10.74
C LEU A 32 -18.04 -0.11 -11.54
N LEU A 33 -16.89 0.43 -11.12
CA LEU A 33 -16.18 1.47 -11.86
C LEU A 33 -15.77 0.93 -13.21
N CYS A 34 -15.16 -0.25 -13.28
CA CYS A 34 -14.84 -0.91 -14.52
C CYS A 34 -16.09 -1.17 -15.37
N ALA A 35 -17.20 -1.67 -14.83
CA ALA A 35 -18.42 -1.90 -15.59
C ALA A 35 -19.00 -0.59 -16.14
N ALA A 36 -19.09 0.45 -15.31
CA ALA A 36 -19.49 1.79 -15.72
C ALA A 36 -18.55 2.35 -16.79
N LEU A 37 -17.24 2.17 -16.60
CA LEU A 37 -16.22 2.54 -17.58
C LEU A 37 -16.35 1.70 -18.83
N LEU A 38 -16.65 0.40 -18.79
CA LEU A 38 -16.57 -0.55 -19.91
C LEU A 38 -17.78 -0.53 -20.84
N THR A 39 -18.89 0.06 -20.42
CA THR A 39 -20.02 0.33 -21.32
C THR A 39 -19.56 1.19 -22.51
N PRO A 40 -20.03 0.95 -23.74
CA PRO A 40 -19.47 1.54 -24.97
C PRO A 40 -19.70 3.05 -25.15
N LYS A 41 -20.20 3.78 -24.14
CA LYS A 41 -20.26 5.25 -24.19
C LYS A 41 -18.89 5.83 -23.82
N ARG A 42 -18.40 6.77 -24.63
CA ARG A 42 -17.34 7.71 -24.21
C ARG A 42 -17.80 8.31 -22.89
N LEU A 43 -17.08 8.02 -21.81
CA LEU A 43 -17.28 8.79 -20.60
C LEU A 43 -16.73 10.18 -20.87
N PRO A 44 -17.51 11.26 -20.68
CA PRO A 44 -16.91 12.55 -20.44
C PRO A 44 -15.96 12.39 -19.25
N SER A 45 -14.80 13.05 -19.26
CA SER A 45 -13.89 13.10 -18.12
C SER A 45 -14.61 13.80 -16.95
N VAL A 46 -15.36 13.03 -16.16
CA VAL A 46 -16.17 13.58 -15.04
C VAL A 46 -15.24 14.18 -13.99
N TYR A 47 -14.05 13.60 -13.82
CA TYR A 47 -13.01 14.04 -12.91
C TYR A 47 -11.71 14.37 -13.65
N GLN A 48 -11.00 15.39 -13.16
CA GLN A 48 -9.70 15.81 -13.71
C GLN A 48 -8.59 14.81 -13.33
N ALA A 49 -8.71 14.17 -12.16
CA ALA A 49 -7.77 13.20 -11.66
C ALA A 49 -8.46 12.02 -10.97
N TYR A 50 -7.83 10.85 -11.02
CA TYR A 50 -8.23 9.64 -10.32
C TYR A 50 -7.05 9.15 -9.48
N LEU A 51 -7.24 9.09 -8.17
CA LEU A 51 -6.24 8.61 -7.22
C LEU A 51 -6.61 7.23 -6.69
N PHE A 52 -5.63 6.35 -6.63
CA PHE A 52 -5.80 4.97 -6.21
C PHE A 52 -4.88 4.64 -5.03
N ASP A 53 -5.40 3.94 -4.04
CA ASP A 53 -4.56 3.12 -3.15
C ASP A 53 -3.89 2.00 -3.97
N LEU A 54 -2.85 1.41 -3.40
CA LEU A 54 -2.13 0.30 -4.01
C LEU A 54 -2.56 -1.03 -3.41
N ASP A 55 -2.15 -1.26 -2.17
CA ASP A 55 -2.36 -2.51 -1.44
C ASP A 55 -3.86 -2.76 -1.20
N GLY A 56 -4.39 -3.87 -1.72
CA GLY A 56 -5.82 -4.22 -1.58
C GLY A 56 -6.76 -3.41 -2.48
N THR A 57 -6.22 -2.54 -3.35
CA THR A 57 -7.00 -1.79 -4.35
C THR A 57 -6.55 -2.11 -5.76
N LEU A 58 -5.33 -1.76 -6.15
CA LEU A 58 -4.83 -2.09 -7.48
C LEU A 58 -4.18 -3.48 -7.53
N VAL A 59 -3.58 -3.91 -6.41
CA VAL A 59 -2.80 -5.15 -6.31
C VAL A 59 -3.22 -5.93 -5.07
N ASP A 60 -3.40 -7.26 -5.20
CA ASP A 60 -3.63 -8.15 -4.05
C ASP A 60 -2.29 -8.48 -3.38
N THR A 61 -1.79 -7.58 -2.53
CA THR A 61 -0.47 -7.73 -1.91
C THR A 61 -0.45 -8.60 -0.65
N ALA A 62 -1.60 -9.11 -0.22
CA ALA A 62 -1.70 -9.88 1.01
C ALA A 62 -0.87 -11.18 1.03
N PRO A 63 -0.77 -11.96 -0.07
CA PRO A 63 0.01 -13.20 -0.08
C PRO A 63 1.52 -12.95 0.18
N ASP A 64 2.12 -11.94 -0.45
CA ASP A 64 3.55 -11.65 -0.26
C ASP A 64 3.82 -10.95 1.07
N LEU A 65 2.91 -10.08 1.53
CA LEU A 65 2.98 -9.50 2.88
C LEU A 65 2.92 -10.59 3.96
N SER A 66 2.06 -11.59 3.78
CA SER A 66 1.93 -12.75 4.69
C SER A 66 3.20 -13.58 4.69
N THR A 67 3.76 -13.85 3.50
CA THR A 67 5.01 -14.60 3.33
C THR A 67 6.17 -13.88 4.04
N ALA A 68 6.34 -12.58 3.82
CA ALA A 68 7.40 -11.81 4.45
C ALA A 68 7.25 -11.68 5.97
N LEU A 69 6.01 -11.55 6.46
CA LEU A 69 5.75 -11.51 7.90
C LEU A 69 6.07 -12.85 8.56
N ASN A 70 5.66 -13.96 7.95
CA ASN A 70 5.96 -15.29 8.44
C ASN A 70 7.46 -15.61 8.39
N TYR A 71 8.17 -15.14 7.36
CA TYR A 71 9.63 -15.22 7.33
C TYR A 71 10.26 -14.53 8.54
N ALA A 72 9.86 -13.29 8.83
CA ALA A 72 10.40 -12.54 9.97
C ALA A 72 10.07 -13.19 11.32
N LEU A 73 8.83 -13.69 11.50
CA LEU A 73 8.40 -14.39 12.72
C LEU A 73 9.14 -15.72 12.93
N GLN A 74 9.38 -16.49 11.87
CA GLN A 74 10.10 -17.74 11.96
C GLN A 74 11.56 -17.53 12.39
N LYS A 75 12.22 -16.47 11.94
CA LYS A 75 13.61 -16.16 12.31
C LYS A 75 13.81 -15.88 13.80
N ILE A 76 12.75 -15.49 14.50
CA ILE A 76 12.76 -15.26 15.96
C ILE A 76 12.08 -16.39 16.73
N GLY A 77 11.77 -17.52 16.08
CA GLY A 77 11.16 -18.69 16.73
C GLY A 77 9.70 -18.51 17.13
N HIS A 78 8.98 -17.57 16.51
CA HIS A 78 7.58 -17.30 16.82
C HIS A 78 6.61 -18.02 15.86
N PRO A 79 5.39 -18.35 16.32
CA PRO A 79 4.36 -18.91 15.44
C PRO A 79 3.99 -17.90 14.36
N GLY A 80 3.82 -18.42 13.15
CA GLY A 80 3.34 -17.62 12.02
C GLY A 80 1.88 -17.18 12.19
N VAL A 81 1.46 -16.30 11.30
CA VAL A 81 0.08 -15.85 11.14
C VAL A 81 -0.49 -16.43 9.86
N ASN A 82 -1.81 -16.63 9.83
CA ASN A 82 -2.44 -17.05 8.59
C ASN A 82 -2.64 -15.83 7.65
N GLU A 83 -2.84 -16.13 6.37
CA GLU A 83 -3.02 -15.09 5.35
C GLU A 83 -4.33 -14.30 5.54
N ALA A 84 -5.38 -14.93 6.08
CA ALA A 84 -6.65 -14.25 6.35
C ALA A 84 -6.50 -13.15 7.40
N GLU A 85 -5.71 -13.38 8.46
CA GLU A 85 -5.30 -12.36 9.42
C GLU A 85 -4.53 -11.24 8.71
N THR A 86 -3.56 -11.60 7.87
CA THR A 86 -2.77 -10.61 7.12
C THR A 86 -3.64 -9.74 6.22
N ARG A 87 -4.60 -10.33 5.49
CA ARG A 87 -5.56 -9.63 4.62
C ARG A 87 -6.37 -8.58 5.39
N GLN A 88 -6.69 -8.81 6.66
CA GLN A 88 -7.38 -7.82 7.49
C GLN A 88 -6.50 -6.61 7.84
N TRP A 89 -5.17 -6.75 7.81
CA TRP A 89 -4.21 -5.70 8.11
C TRP A 89 -3.75 -4.92 6.88
N VAL A 90 -3.86 -5.50 5.67
CA VAL A 90 -3.49 -4.83 4.41
C VAL A 90 -4.27 -3.53 4.23
N GLY A 91 -3.59 -2.47 3.79
CA GLY A 91 -4.16 -1.13 3.59
C GLY A 91 -4.36 -0.31 4.87
N ARG A 92 -4.32 -0.92 6.06
CA ARG A 92 -4.47 -0.23 7.34
C ARG A 92 -3.16 0.43 7.79
N ARG A 93 -3.28 1.47 8.62
CA ARG A 93 -2.12 2.12 9.25
C ARG A 93 -1.61 1.31 10.44
N LYS A 94 -0.28 1.31 10.64
CA LYS A 94 0.30 0.94 11.94
C LYS A 94 -0.28 1.86 13.02
N GLY A 95 -1.12 1.32 13.90
CA GLY A 95 -1.71 2.05 15.03
C GLY A 95 -3.23 2.07 15.12
N ASP A 96 -3.97 1.67 14.07
CA ASP A 96 -5.45 1.54 14.14
C ASP A 96 -5.92 0.40 15.05
N ASP A 97 -4.96 -0.44 15.48
CA ASP A 97 -5.20 -1.68 16.22
C ASP A 97 -4.53 -1.63 17.60
N ARG A 98 -4.60 -0.48 18.31
CA ARG A 98 -4.08 -0.35 19.68
C ARG A 98 -4.61 -1.44 20.62
N LYS A 99 -5.81 -1.97 20.36
CA LYS A 99 -6.40 -3.06 21.16
C LYS A 99 -5.86 -4.45 20.84
N SER A 100 -5.42 -4.74 19.61
CA SER A 100 -4.88 -6.07 19.24
C SER A 100 -3.37 -6.16 19.46
N THR A 101 -2.65 -5.04 19.29
CA THR A 101 -1.20 -5.00 19.45
C THR A 101 -0.74 -4.94 20.89
N GLU A 102 -1.47 -4.28 21.81
CA GLU A 102 -1.06 -4.22 23.23
C GLU A 102 -1.12 -5.58 23.94
N ALA A 103 -2.06 -6.46 23.59
CA ALA A 103 -2.17 -7.81 24.13
C ALA A 103 -1.04 -8.74 23.64
N ARG A 104 -0.59 -8.56 22.39
CA ARG A 104 0.51 -9.35 21.79
C ARG A 104 1.90 -8.76 22.14
N SER A 105 1.99 -7.45 22.34
CA SER A 105 3.22 -6.68 22.67
C SER A 105 3.92 -7.16 23.96
N ARG A 106 3.16 -7.58 24.98
CA ARG A 106 3.74 -8.08 26.23
C ARG A 106 4.51 -9.40 26.07
N ALA A 107 4.31 -10.14 24.97
CA ALA A 107 5.02 -11.38 24.69
C ALA A 107 6.33 -11.20 23.88
N TYR A 108 6.60 -10.01 23.31
CA TYR A 108 7.71 -9.79 22.36
C TYR A 108 9.00 -9.23 23.00
N GLN A 109 9.22 -9.43 24.29
CA GLN A 109 10.30 -8.78 25.05
C GLN A 109 11.73 -9.29 24.78
N ARG A 110 11.94 -10.22 23.83
CA ARG A 110 13.28 -10.81 23.59
C ARG A 110 14.08 -10.18 22.45
N GLU A 111 13.42 -9.66 21.42
CA GLU A 111 14.10 -9.08 20.25
C GLU A 111 13.59 -7.66 19.98
N PRO A 112 14.46 -6.67 19.65
CA PRO A 112 13.99 -5.33 19.32
C PRO A 112 13.03 -5.39 18.13
N LEU A 113 11.81 -4.87 18.30
CA LEU A 113 10.79 -4.76 17.24
C LEU A 113 11.35 -4.11 15.95
N ALA A 114 12.39 -3.29 16.07
CA ALA A 114 13.12 -2.72 14.94
C ALA A 114 13.83 -3.76 14.06
N CYS A 115 14.44 -4.78 14.66
CA CYS A 115 15.14 -5.87 13.95
C CYS A 115 14.15 -6.75 13.18
N ILE A 116 13.06 -7.13 13.82
CA ILE A 116 11.98 -7.92 13.19
C ILE A 116 11.38 -7.17 12.01
N HIS A 117 11.13 -5.88 12.20
CA HIS A 117 10.62 -5.02 11.15
C HIS A 117 11.60 -4.87 9.98
N GLN A 118 12.91 -4.85 10.24
CA GLN A 118 13.91 -4.84 9.18
C GLN A 118 13.90 -6.14 8.36
N LEU A 119 13.91 -7.30 9.03
CA LEU A 119 13.84 -8.61 8.38
C LEU A 119 12.60 -8.74 7.49
N PHE A 120 11.47 -8.27 7.98
CA PHE A 120 10.23 -8.21 7.21
C PHE A 120 10.40 -7.33 5.96
N LEU A 121 10.91 -6.11 6.09
CA LEU A 121 11.05 -5.18 4.96
C LEU A 121 12.03 -5.69 3.90
N ASP A 122 13.16 -6.27 4.31
CA ASP A 122 14.18 -6.77 3.39
C ASP A 122 13.67 -7.98 2.60
N HIS A 123 13.02 -8.92 3.28
CA HIS A 123 12.41 -10.07 2.62
C HIS A 123 11.26 -9.61 1.70
N TYR A 124 10.41 -8.70 2.18
CA TYR A 124 9.30 -8.19 1.37
C TYR A 124 9.77 -7.42 0.14
N ALA A 125 10.82 -6.60 0.24
CA ALA A 125 11.34 -5.85 -0.91
C ALA A 125 11.88 -6.79 -2.02
N THR A 126 12.43 -7.93 -1.63
CA THR A 126 12.99 -8.93 -2.56
C THR A 126 11.90 -9.76 -3.23
N HIS A 127 10.82 -10.07 -2.50
CA HIS A 127 9.71 -10.93 -2.92
C HIS A 127 8.40 -10.15 -3.08
N ILE A 128 8.47 -8.89 -3.49
CA ILE A 128 7.36 -7.94 -3.36
C ILE A 128 6.17 -8.26 -4.27
N ALA A 129 6.41 -9.03 -5.34
CA ALA A 129 5.45 -9.31 -6.38
C ALA A 129 5.39 -10.79 -6.82
N ASP A 130 5.92 -11.72 -6.02
CA ASP A 130 5.95 -13.14 -6.33
C ASP A 130 4.55 -13.76 -6.43
N LYS A 131 3.63 -13.30 -5.57
CA LYS A 131 2.24 -13.80 -5.46
C LYS A 131 1.23 -12.66 -5.33
N SER A 132 1.57 -11.47 -5.80
CA SER A 132 0.73 -10.27 -5.67
C SER A 132 0.28 -9.76 -7.05
N PRO A 133 -0.68 -10.43 -7.70
CA PRO A 133 -1.18 -9.99 -9.00
C PRO A 133 -2.00 -8.68 -8.88
N PRO A 134 -2.02 -7.85 -9.93
CA PRO A 134 -3.02 -6.80 -10.04
C PRO A 134 -4.44 -7.38 -9.98
N TYR A 135 -5.38 -6.68 -9.33
CA TYR A 135 -6.76 -7.13 -9.27
C TYR A 135 -7.38 -7.21 -10.68
N PRO A 136 -8.37 -8.11 -10.90
CA PRO A 136 -9.08 -8.20 -12.16
C PRO A 136 -9.60 -6.83 -12.61
N ASN A 137 -9.33 -6.50 -13.87
CA ASN A 137 -9.66 -5.22 -14.51
C ASN A 137 -8.88 -3.98 -14.06
N ALA A 138 -8.00 -4.02 -13.06
CA ALA A 138 -7.26 -2.84 -12.60
C ALA A 138 -6.53 -2.14 -13.77
N VAL A 139 -5.73 -2.89 -14.54
CA VAL A 139 -5.00 -2.38 -15.70
C VAL A 139 -5.94 -1.82 -16.78
N LYS A 140 -7.06 -2.52 -17.04
CA LYS A 140 -8.04 -2.09 -18.04
C LYS A 140 -8.71 -0.77 -17.66
N THR A 141 -9.03 -0.60 -16.39
CA THR A 141 -9.55 0.63 -15.81
C THR A 141 -8.55 1.78 -15.95
N LEU A 142 -7.28 1.56 -15.57
CA LEU A 142 -6.23 2.58 -15.71
C LEU A 142 -6.07 3.03 -17.16
N LYS A 143 -5.97 2.08 -18.11
CA LYS A 143 -5.89 2.38 -19.56
C LYS A 143 -7.06 3.23 -20.02
N ARG A 144 -8.29 2.89 -19.61
CA ARG A 144 -9.48 3.60 -20.06
C ARG A 144 -9.60 5.01 -19.48
N VAL A 145 -9.27 5.19 -18.21
CA VAL A 145 -9.25 6.53 -17.59
C VAL A 145 -8.21 7.42 -18.25
N ARG A 146 -7.01 6.88 -18.50
CA ARG A 146 -5.94 7.61 -19.19
C ARG A 146 -6.32 7.99 -20.63
N ALA A 147 -6.95 7.06 -21.37
CA ALA A 147 -7.47 7.33 -22.72
C ALA A 147 -8.58 8.41 -22.73
N GLY A 148 -9.26 8.61 -21.59
CA GLY A 148 -10.23 9.69 -21.39
C GLY A 148 -9.62 11.07 -21.09
N GLY A 149 -8.29 11.18 -21.00
CA GLY A 149 -7.57 12.43 -20.76
C GLY A 149 -7.42 12.84 -19.30
N SER A 150 -7.91 12.02 -18.35
CA SER A 150 -7.77 12.28 -16.92
C SER A 150 -6.38 11.89 -16.40
N LYS A 151 -5.92 12.60 -15.37
CA LYS A 151 -4.68 12.30 -14.65
C LYS A 151 -4.85 11.11 -13.71
N LEU A 152 -3.79 10.33 -13.54
CA LEU A 152 -3.76 9.15 -12.68
C LEU A 152 -2.71 9.30 -11.59
N GLY A 153 -3.06 8.96 -10.35
CA GLY A 153 -2.10 8.96 -9.25
C GLY A 153 -2.24 7.75 -8.32
N VAL A 154 -1.13 7.32 -7.74
CA VAL A 154 -1.12 6.39 -6.61
C VAL A 154 -0.92 7.19 -5.33
N VAL A 155 -1.76 6.95 -4.33
CA VAL A 155 -1.63 7.51 -2.98
C VAL A 155 -1.81 6.39 -1.98
N THR A 156 -0.72 5.96 -1.34
CA THR A 156 -0.72 4.79 -0.47
C THR A 156 0.00 5.02 0.87
N ASN A 157 -0.35 4.19 1.86
CA ASN A 157 0.34 4.13 3.15
C ASN A 157 1.64 3.30 3.09
N LYS A 158 1.91 2.62 1.97
CA LYS A 158 3.15 1.89 1.71
C LYS A 158 4.35 2.85 1.63
N ALA A 159 5.53 2.38 2.04
CA ALA A 159 6.75 3.16 1.92
C ALA A 159 7.08 3.42 0.43
N ILE A 160 7.41 4.66 0.07
CA ILE A 160 7.54 5.07 -1.34
C ILE A 160 8.54 4.22 -2.15
N HIS A 161 9.63 3.76 -1.53
CA HIS A 161 10.60 2.89 -2.20
C HIS A 161 9.99 1.52 -2.56
N LEU A 162 9.23 0.89 -1.65
CA LEU A 162 8.52 -0.36 -1.92
C LEU A 162 7.40 -0.17 -2.94
N THR A 163 6.70 0.97 -2.89
CA THR A 163 5.68 1.32 -3.87
C THR A 163 6.25 1.32 -5.28
N ARG A 164 7.42 1.95 -5.49
CA ARG A 164 8.06 2.00 -6.81
C ARG A 164 8.51 0.62 -7.29
N ILE A 165 9.18 -0.17 -6.43
CA ILE A 165 9.61 -1.52 -6.81
C ILE A 165 8.40 -2.37 -7.26
N LEU A 166 7.29 -2.32 -6.50
CA LEU A 166 6.09 -3.08 -6.86
C LEU A 166 5.45 -2.59 -8.17
N LEU A 167 5.37 -1.27 -8.38
CA LEU A 167 4.80 -0.71 -9.61
C LEU A 167 5.65 -1.03 -10.85
N ASP A 168 6.98 -1.02 -10.71
CA ASP A 168 7.92 -1.39 -11.77
C ASP A 168 7.81 -2.88 -12.12
N GLN A 169 7.90 -3.78 -11.13
CA GLN A 169 7.80 -5.22 -11.35
C GLN A 169 6.45 -5.66 -11.95
N MET A 170 5.38 -4.90 -11.70
CA MET A 170 4.04 -5.17 -12.24
C MET A 170 3.73 -4.42 -13.54
N ASP A 171 4.69 -3.66 -14.09
CA ASP A 171 4.52 -2.82 -15.28
C ASP A 171 3.34 -1.84 -15.16
N LEU A 172 3.16 -1.27 -13.96
CA LEU A 172 2.07 -0.35 -13.63
C LEU A 172 2.52 1.11 -13.55
N GLU A 173 3.81 1.38 -13.32
CA GLU A 173 4.32 2.75 -13.08
C GLU A 173 3.99 3.70 -14.24
N GLN A 174 4.07 3.20 -15.48
CA GLN A 174 3.75 3.92 -16.72
C GLN A 174 2.34 4.54 -16.78
N TYR A 175 1.38 4.05 -15.98
CA TYR A 175 0.03 4.59 -16.00
C TYR A 175 -0.11 5.86 -15.17
N PHE A 176 0.75 6.11 -14.19
CA PHE A 176 0.56 7.15 -13.19
C PHE A 176 1.39 8.41 -13.48
N ASP A 177 0.77 9.57 -13.35
CA ASP A 177 1.42 10.87 -13.40
C ASP A 177 2.11 11.21 -12.06
N VAL A 178 1.62 10.66 -10.95
CA VAL A 178 2.17 10.90 -9.61
C VAL A 178 2.07 9.65 -8.73
N VAL A 179 3.13 9.41 -7.95
CA VAL A 179 3.17 8.33 -6.96
C VAL A 179 3.53 8.92 -5.60
N VAL A 180 2.60 8.82 -4.67
CA VAL A 180 2.73 9.29 -3.28
C VAL A 180 2.70 8.09 -2.35
N GLY A 181 3.76 7.96 -1.56
CA GLY A 181 3.90 6.95 -0.52
C GLY A 181 4.52 7.56 0.73
N VAL A 182 4.64 6.77 1.79
CA VAL A 182 5.26 7.24 3.04
C VAL A 182 6.77 7.36 2.85
N ILE A 183 7.30 8.54 3.08
CA ILE A 183 8.74 8.76 3.20
C ILE A 183 9.13 8.38 4.63
N ARG A 184 9.87 7.28 4.80
CA ARG A 184 10.54 7.00 6.06
C ARG A 184 12.00 7.42 5.93
N CYS A 185 12.31 8.62 6.41
CA CYS A 185 13.69 8.99 6.72
C CYS A 185 14.19 8.06 7.85
N ARG A 186 15.22 7.27 7.57
CA ARG A 186 16.08 6.74 8.63
C ARG A 186 17.13 7.79 8.91
N PHE A 187 16.98 8.53 10.02
CA PHE A 187 18.19 8.98 10.69
C PHE A 187 18.87 7.72 11.22
N ALA A 188 19.81 7.18 10.45
CA ALA A 188 20.80 6.28 11.00
C ALA A 188 21.51 7.07 12.09
N ASN A 189 21.41 6.58 13.32
CA ASN A 189 22.09 7.11 14.48
C ASN A 189 23.59 6.90 14.26
N ARG A 190 24.25 7.79 13.50
CA ARG A 190 25.71 7.90 13.53
C ARG A 190 26.03 8.47 14.91
N ALA A 191 26.56 7.62 15.78
CA ALA A 191 27.24 8.04 16.99
C ALA A 191 28.15 9.23 16.65
N ARG A 192 27.80 10.42 17.15
CA ARG A 192 28.72 11.56 17.14
C ARG A 192 29.67 11.39 18.31
N THR A 193 30.71 10.60 18.13
CA THR A 193 31.99 10.89 18.77
C THR A 193 32.66 11.97 17.93
N GLY A 194 32.69 13.19 18.46
CA GLY A 194 33.27 14.34 17.78
C GLY A 194 32.90 15.62 18.49
N SER A 195 33.66 15.95 19.53
CA SER A 195 33.69 17.27 20.15
C SER A 195 33.84 18.34 19.07
N LEU A 196 32.83 19.19 18.90
CA LEU A 196 33.06 20.54 18.40
C LEU A 196 33.39 21.40 19.62
N ARG A 197 34.65 21.83 19.71
CA ARG A 197 34.98 23.08 20.39
C ARG A 197 34.52 24.23 19.49
N LEU A 198 33.97 25.25 20.15
CA LEU A 198 33.53 26.53 19.61
C LEU A 198 34.66 27.23 18.83
#